data_AF-A0A5Z0RDC4-F1
#
_entry.id   AF-A0A5Z0RDC4-F1
#
_cell.length_a   1.000
_cell.length_b   1.000
_cell.length_c   1.000
_cell.angle_alpha   90.00
_cell.angle_beta   90.00
_cell.angle_gamma   90.00
#
_symmetry.space_group_name_H-M   'P 1'
#
loop_
_entity.id
_entity.type
_entity.pdbx_description
1 polymer ?
#
loop_
_entity_poly.entity_id
_entity_poly.type
_entity_poly.pdbx_seq_one_letter_code
_entity_poly.pdbx_strand_id
1 'polypeptide(L)'
;MVDPLTLNSHNLRLFCLCYFPDSQIALQPDVLWQYDRRTVARLFLALISGRTLPTSAAHGKREQLLAWLPDRLAELDSLDFLPTAVLHDVYMHCSYADLTEKHRIKRSLNDLIRRSLLAGDFADIAVGDNRGQVANDNPDIQGTPKKPVMLVVLEWFTSQHSVYRTHSRALAALRGHFIVHAVGLDTAVDAVSRQIFDVFHPVSTDTALPQAYALAGELRPDVMLYAGIGMFPFTIYLSNLRLAPLQLVGLGHGASTFCGQINGFVIEEDLVGEESCFSETVIRVPADA
;
A
#
# COMPACT_ATOMS: atom_id res chain seq x y z
N MET A 1 43.81 4.99 20.00
CA MET A 1 43.20 5.33 18.71
C MET A 1 42.41 4.12 18.27
N VAL A 2 41.12 4.26 18.02
CA VAL A 2 40.33 3.22 17.35
C VAL A 2 40.52 3.47 15.86
N ASP A 3 41.08 2.49 15.14
CA ASP A 3 41.19 2.61 13.69
C ASP A 3 39.80 2.76 13.08
N PRO A 4 39.62 3.68 12.11
CA PRO A 4 38.33 3.83 11.46
C PRO A 4 37.93 2.51 10.78
N LEU A 5 36.68 2.08 11.00
CA LEU A 5 36.15 0.88 10.36
C LEU A 5 36.27 1.03 8.84
N THR A 6 37.08 0.18 8.23
CA THR A 6 37.30 0.17 6.78
C THR A 6 36.47 -0.93 6.14
N LEU A 7 35.57 -0.57 5.23
CA LEU A 7 34.73 -1.51 4.49
C LEU A 7 35.37 -1.90 3.17
N ASN A 8 35.24 -3.18 2.83
CA ASN A 8 35.67 -3.77 1.56
C ASN A 8 34.75 -4.95 1.19
N SER A 9 35.05 -5.61 0.07
CA SER A 9 34.18 -6.63 -0.51
C SER A 9 34.02 -7.86 0.37
N HIS A 10 35.00 -8.13 1.24
CA HIS A 10 35.02 -9.29 2.13
C HIS A 10 34.21 -9.05 3.40
N ASN A 11 34.08 -7.79 3.87
CA ASN A 11 33.46 -7.49 5.15
C ASN A 11 32.13 -6.72 5.06
N LEU A 12 31.74 -6.19 3.89
CA LEU A 12 30.51 -5.40 3.76
C LEU A 12 29.26 -6.15 4.23
N ARG A 13 29.09 -7.41 3.82
CA ARG A 13 27.91 -8.20 4.21
C ARG A 13 27.86 -8.44 5.71
N LEU A 14 29.01 -8.72 6.33
CA LEU A 14 29.11 -8.87 7.78
C LEU A 14 28.80 -7.54 8.49
N PHE A 15 29.32 -6.43 7.97
CA PHE A 15 28.96 -5.10 8.45
C PHE A 15 27.45 -4.88 8.39
N CYS A 16 26.79 -5.13 7.26
CA CYS A 16 25.35 -4.97 7.13
C CYS A 16 24.56 -5.86 8.11
N LEU A 17 25.02 -7.08 8.38
CA LEU A 17 24.39 -7.98 9.35
C LEU A 17 24.55 -7.52 10.80
N CYS A 18 25.66 -6.86 11.12
CA CYS A 18 25.97 -6.39 12.47
C CYS A 18 25.61 -4.91 12.70
N TYR A 19 25.15 -4.20 11.67
CA TYR A 19 24.76 -2.80 11.78
C TYR A 19 23.30 -2.69 12.24
N PHE A 20 23.11 -2.75 13.55
CA PHE A 20 21.80 -2.62 14.19
C PHE A 20 21.29 -1.17 14.21
N PRO A 21 19.96 -0.95 14.36
CA PRO A 21 19.39 0.39 14.41
C PRO A 21 20.02 1.30 15.48
N ASP A 22 20.46 0.76 16.60
CA ASP A 22 21.09 1.46 17.73
C ASP A 22 22.62 1.59 17.62
N SER A 23 23.22 1.12 16.51
CA SER A 23 24.65 1.28 16.23
C SER A 23 25.10 2.74 16.38
N GLN A 24 26.21 2.95 17.09
CA GLN A 24 26.83 4.27 17.26
C GLN A 24 27.83 4.61 16.14
N ILE A 25 28.07 3.67 15.23
CA ILE A 25 28.84 3.93 14.02
C ILE A 25 27.99 4.86 13.14
N ALA A 26 28.56 5.98 12.71
CA ALA A 26 27.85 6.93 11.87
C ALA A 26 27.48 6.30 10.52
N LEU A 27 26.22 6.46 10.12
CA LEU A 27 25.75 6.02 8.81
C LEU A 27 26.26 6.97 7.73
N GLN A 28 26.91 6.44 6.70
CA GLN A 28 27.43 7.21 5.55
C GLN A 28 26.75 6.73 4.25
N PRO A 29 25.50 7.17 3.97
CA PRO A 29 24.69 6.62 2.88
C PRO A 29 25.34 6.71 1.50
N ASP A 30 25.91 7.86 1.15
CA ASP A 30 26.50 8.09 -0.19
C ASP A 30 27.71 7.18 -0.45
N VAL A 31 28.59 7.00 0.53
CA VAL A 31 29.78 6.15 0.41
C VAL A 31 29.39 4.69 0.26
N LEU A 32 28.43 4.23 1.08
CA LEU A 32 27.92 2.87 1.01
C LEU A 32 27.24 2.61 -0.34
N TRP A 33 26.40 3.53 -0.81
CA TRP A 33 25.65 3.39 -2.06
C TRP A 33 26.54 3.27 -3.29
N GLN A 34 27.63 4.04 -3.34
CA GLN A 34 28.61 3.96 -4.44
C GLN A 34 29.31 2.59 -4.51
N TYR A 35 29.38 1.87 -3.41
CA TYR A 35 30.11 0.62 -3.31
C TYR A 35 29.29 -0.60 -3.77
N ASP A 36 28.11 -0.84 -3.18
CA ASP A 36 27.21 -1.94 -3.57
C ASP A 36 25.75 -1.54 -3.27
N ARG A 37 25.08 -0.98 -4.28
CA ARG A 37 23.71 -0.47 -4.18
C ARG A 37 22.71 -1.52 -3.70
N ARG A 38 22.81 -2.77 -4.18
CA ARG A 38 21.83 -3.81 -3.83
C ARG A 38 21.97 -4.24 -2.38
N THR A 39 23.20 -4.50 -1.93
CA THR A 39 23.45 -4.87 -0.53
C THR A 39 23.09 -3.72 0.41
N VAL A 40 23.38 -2.49 0.02
CA VAL A 40 23.11 -1.30 0.83
C VAL A 40 21.63 -0.95 0.88
N ALA A 41 20.88 -1.09 -0.22
CA ALA A 41 19.43 -0.96 -0.21
C ALA A 41 18.77 -1.96 0.76
N ARG A 42 19.27 -3.21 0.84
CA ARG A 42 18.79 -4.18 1.84
C ARG A 42 18.99 -3.69 3.27
N LEU A 43 20.18 -3.18 3.59
CA LEU A 43 20.47 -2.64 4.91
C LEU A 43 19.54 -1.46 5.22
N PHE A 44 19.42 -0.49 4.32
CA PHE A 44 18.67 0.73 4.60
C PHE A 44 17.18 0.49 4.77
N LEU A 45 16.59 -0.38 3.94
CA LEU A 45 15.20 -0.77 4.10
C LEU A 45 14.98 -1.59 5.38
N ALA A 46 15.92 -2.48 5.74
CA ALA A 46 15.85 -3.19 7.02
C ALA A 46 15.96 -2.27 8.25
N LEU A 47 16.74 -1.19 8.17
CA LEU A 47 16.84 -0.20 9.24
C LEU A 47 15.54 0.59 9.41
N ILE A 48 14.81 0.86 8.32
CA ILE A 48 13.50 1.53 8.38
C ILE A 48 12.40 0.57 8.85
N SER A 49 12.48 -0.72 8.47
CA SER A 49 11.43 -1.72 8.71
C SER A 49 11.24 -2.10 10.19
N GLY A 50 12.09 -1.64 11.10
CA GLY A 50 11.96 -1.94 12.53
C GLY A 50 10.62 -1.46 13.12
N ARG A 51 9.84 -2.40 13.68
CA ARG A 51 8.58 -2.13 14.40
C ARG A 51 8.79 -1.28 15.65
N THR A 52 9.93 -1.46 16.31
CA THR A 52 10.28 -0.79 17.56
C THR A 52 11.65 -0.15 17.40
N LEU A 53 11.68 1.16 17.18
CA LEU A 53 12.91 1.98 17.13
C LEU A 53 12.89 3.04 18.25
N PRO A 54 13.04 2.65 19.53
CA PRO A 54 12.76 3.53 20.66
C PRO A 54 13.94 4.46 21.01
N THR A 55 15.13 4.22 20.44
CA THR A 55 16.32 5.02 20.75
C THR A 55 16.47 6.18 19.78
N SER A 56 17.00 7.31 20.26
CA SER A 56 17.28 8.47 19.40
C SER A 56 18.23 8.11 18.25
N ALA A 57 19.17 7.18 18.47
CA ALA A 57 20.09 6.72 17.44
C ALA A 57 19.39 5.92 16.33
N ALA A 58 18.37 5.11 16.67
CA ALA A 58 17.59 4.36 15.69
C ALA A 58 16.61 5.28 14.94
N HIS A 59 15.92 6.16 15.67
CA HIS A 59 15.02 7.15 15.09
C HIS A 59 15.77 8.09 14.13
N GLY A 60 16.90 8.66 14.55
CA GLY A 60 17.70 9.54 13.70
C GLY A 60 18.20 8.88 12.41
N LYS A 61 18.51 7.58 12.43
CA LYS A 61 18.83 6.83 11.20
C LYS A 61 17.62 6.65 10.29
N ARG A 62 16.43 6.40 10.85
CA ARG A 62 15.18 6.37 10.06
C ARG A 62 14.94 7.72 9.39
N GLU A 63 15.03 8.82 10.13
CA GLU A 63 14.89 10.19 9.59
C GLU A 63 15.88 10.45 8.44
N GLN A 64 17.17 10.17 8.67
CA GLN A 64 18.22 10.34 7.67
C GLN A 64 17.94 9.51 6.40
N LEU A 65 17.54 8.26 6.56
CA LEU A 65 17.26 7.36 5.44
C LEU A 65 15.98 7.72 4.70
N LEU A 66 14.92 8.16 5.38
CA LEU A 66 13.70 8.62 4.70
C LEU A 66 13.93 9.91 3.91
N ALA A 67 14.83 10.78 4.35
CA ALA A 67 15.23 11.95 3.59
C ALA A 67 16.10 11.61 2.36
N TRP A 68 16.93 10.57 2.45
CA TRP A 68 17.96 10.27 1.44
C TRP A 68 17.58 9.17 0.44
N LEU A 69 16.94 8.10 0.90
CA LEU A 69 16.70 6.87 0.12
C LEU A 69 15.68 7.02 -1.03
N PRO A 70 14.60 7.82 -0.92
CA PRO A 70 13.58 7.89 -1.99
C PRO A 70 14.16 8.20 -3.37
N ASP A 71 15.11 9.13 -3.46
CA ASP A 71 15.71 9.53 -4.74
C ASP A 71 16.65 8.48 -5.30
N ARG A 72 17.26 7.68 -4.42
CA ARG A 72 18.21 6.63 -4.78
C ARG A 72 17.51 5.35 -5.24
N LEU A 73 16.33 5.06 -4.71
CA LEU A 73 15.52 3.94 -5.16
C LEU A 73 15.18 4.04 -6.66
N ALA A 74 15.03 5.25 -7.21
CA ALA A 74 14.80 5.45 -8.64
C ALA A 74 15.97 4.97 -9.52
N GLU A 75 17.19 4.87 -8.97
CA GLU A 75 18.37 4.35 -9.66
C GLU A 75 18.40 2.80 -9.72
N LEU A 76 17.45 2.13 -9.09
CA LEU A 76 17.31 0.67 -9.12
C LEU A 76 16.35 0.23 -10.24
N ASP A 77 16.63 -0.94 -10.80
CA ASP A 77 15.76 -1.56 -11.81
C ASP A 77 14.56 -2.28 -11.19
N SER A 78 14.77 -2.99 -10.08
CA SER A 78 13.74 -3.75 -9.37
C SER A 78 14.03 -3.90 -7.88
N LEU A 79 13.04 -4.38 -7.12
CA LEU A 79 13.14 -4.69 -5.69
C LEU A 79 13.10 -6.20 -5.39
N ASP A 80 13.19 -7.06 -6.40
CA ASP A 80 13.00 -8.52 -6.26
C ASP A 80 14.08 -9.18 -5.37
N PHE A 81 15.17 -8.45 -5.11
CA PHE A 81 16.24 -8.88 -4.23
C PHE A 81 15.91 -8.72 -2.72
N LEU A 82 14.75 -8.15 -2.39
CA LEU A 82 14.25 -7.91 -1.03
C LEU A 82 13.11 -8.86 -0.68
N PRO A 83 13.02 -9.30 0.58
CA PRO A 83 11.84 -9.99 1.07
C PRO A 83 10.62 -9.07 1.05
N THR A 84 9.49 -9.56 0.56
CA THR A 84 8.20 -8.86 0.57
C THR A 84 7.80 -8.35 1.96
N ALA A 85 8.14 -9.11 3.01
CA ALA A 85 7.92 -8.70 4.39
C ALA A 85 8.67 -7.40 4.75
N VAL A 86 9.87 -7.17 4.24
CA VAL A 86 10.59 -5.91 4.51
C VAL A 86 9.87 -4.73 3.84
N LEU A 87 9.35 -4.94 2.63
CA LEU A 87 8.68 -3.87 1.87
C LEU A 87 7.40 -3.37 2.56
N HIS A 88 6.53 -4.25 3.04
CA HIS A 88 5.31 -3.83 3.73
C HIS A 88 5.63 -3.11 5.05
N ASP A 89 6.65 -3.58 5.79
CA ASP A 89 7.08 -2.95 7.03
C ASP A 89 7.64 -1.54 6.74
N VAL A 90 8.46 -1.35 5.70
CA VAL A 90 8.93 0.00 5.31
C VAL A 90 7.77 0.90 4.90
N TYR A 91 6.85 0.38 4.08
CA TYR A 91 5.68 1.11 3.60
C TYR A 91 4.85 1.64 4.77
N MET A 92 4.62 0.84 5.82
CA MET A 92 3.88 1.28 7.00
C MET A 92 4.72 2.13 7.94
N HIS A 93 5.92 1.69 8.28
CA HIS A 93 6.70 2.24 9.39
C HIS A 93 7.32 3.61 9.10
N CYS A 94 7.39 4.01 7.83
CA CYS A 94 7.73 5.39 7.49
C CYS A 94 6.77 6.41 8.12
N SER A 95 5.52 6.03 8.41
CA SER A 95 4.51 6.91 9.03
C SER A 95 4.87 7.36 10.46
N TYR A 96 5.77 6.65 11.14
CA TYR A 96 6.23 6.95 12.51
C TYR A 96 7.51 7.81 12.55
N ALA A 97 7.89 8.40 11.42
CA ALA A 97 8.91 9.43 11.37
C ALA A 97 8.34 10.83 11.64
N ASP A 98 9.22 11.76 11.99
CA ASP A 98 8.89 13.18 12.20
C ASP A 98 9.07 14.01 10.93
N LEU A 99 9.91 13.54 9.99
CA LEU A 99 10.11 14.16 8.67
C LEU A 99 8.76 14.44 7.97
N THR A 100 8.55 15.69 7.56
CA THR A 100 7.35 16.11 6.83
C THR A 100 7.10 15.24 5.58
N GLU A 101 8.16 14.96 4.82
CA GLU A 101 8.12 14.16 3.60
C GLU A 101 8.30 12.65 3.84
N LYS A 102 8.05 12.14 5.05
CA LYS A 102 8.29 10.73 5.42
C LYS A 102 7.66 9.70 4.49
N HIS A 103 6.53 10.02 3.89
CA HIS A 103 5.81 9.13 2.97
C HIS A 103 6.34 9.15 1.54
N ARG A 104 7.27 10.06 1.19
CA ARG A 104 7.87 10.13 -0.16
C ARG A 104 8.50 8.79 -0.59
N ILE A 105 9.02 8.01 0.36
CA ILE A 105 9.53 6.67 0.09
C ILE A 105 8.49 5.74 -0.54
N LYS A 106 7.21 5.86 -0.17
CA LYS A 106 6.11 5.05 -0.73
C LYS A 106 6.01 5.25 -2.24
N ARG A 107 6.17 6.49 -2.75
CA ARG A 107 6.18 6.79 -4.19
C ARG A 107 7.25 5.99 -4.91
N SER A 108 8.50 6.06 -4.42
CA SER A 108 9.62 5.35 -5.04
C SER A 108 9.44 3.82 -4.99
N LEU A 109 8.88 3.30 -3.90
CA LEU A 109 8.53 1.88 -3.79
C LEU A 109 7.43 1.49 -4.80
N ASN A 110 6.38 2.29 -4.91
CA ASN A 110 5.28 2.08 -5.86
C ASN A 110 5.78 2.07 -7.31
N ASP A 111 6.64 3.01 -7.68
CA ASP A 111 7.20 3.08 -9.04
C ASP A 111 8.00 1.83 -9.39
N LEU A 112 8.78 1.29 -8.45
CA LEU A 112 9.52 0.03 -8.62
C LEU A 112 8.57 -1.18 -8.68
N ILE A 113 7.62 -1.26 -7.75
CA ILE A 113 6.64 -2.35 -7.69
C ILE A 113 5.83 -2.40 -9.00
N ARG A 114 5.34 -1.25 -9.46
CA ARG A 114 4.58 -1.15 -10.70
C ARG A 114 5.42 -1.56 -11.92
N ARG A 115 6.68 -1.10 -12.01
CA ARG A 115 7.58 -1.53 -13.10
C ARG A 115 7.77 -3.05 -13.10
N SER A 116 8.00 -3.66 -11.93
CA SER A 116 8.13 -5.12 -11.81
C SER A 116 6.83 -5.85 -12.21
N LEU A 117 5.67 -5.36 -11.78
CA LEU A 117 4.37 -5.96 -12.12
C LEU A 117 4.12 -5.95 -13.63
N LEU A 118 4.32 -4.79 -14.28
CA LEU A 118 4.07 -4.61 -15.72
C LEU A 118 5.13 -5.29 -16.61
N ALA A 119 6.34 -5.54 -16.09
CA ALA A 119 7.34 -6.35 -16.77
C ALA A 119 7.08 -7.86 -16.65
N GLY A 120 6.24 -8.27 -15.68
CA GLY A 120 5.81 -9.65 -15.47
C GLY A 120 4.48 -9.95 -16.15
N ASP A 121 3.67 -10.79 -15.48
CA ASP A 121 2.40 -11.31 -16.03
C ASP A 121 1.18 -10.43 -15.70
N PHE A 122 1.39 -9.24 -15.14
CA PHE A 122 0.31 -8.33 -14.75
C PHE A 122 0.17 -7.18 -15.75
N ALA A 123 -1.06 -6.78 -16.02
CA ALA A 123 -1.38 -5.63 -16.84
C ALA A 123 -2.50 -4.81 -16.19
N ASP A 124 -2.57 -3.53 -16.54
CA ASP A 124 -3.75 -2.76 -16.25
C ASP A 124 -4.94 -3.31 -17.05
N ILE A 125 -6.13 -3.34 -16.43
CA ILE A 125 -7.37 -3.64 -17.13
C ILE A 125 -7.71 -2.41 -17.97
N ALA A 126 -7.96 -2.61 -19.27
CA ALA A 126 -8.37 -1.55 -20.17
C ALA A 126 -9.65 -0.90 -19.65
N VAL A 127 -9.51 0.33 -19.16
CA VAL A 127 -10.62 1.13 -18.66
C VAL A 127 -11.26 1.82 -19.87
N GLY A 128 -12.46 1.40 -20.25
CA GLY A 128 -13.27 2.19 -21.17
C GLY A 128 -13.59 3.54 -20.53
N ASP A 129 -13.46 4.64 -21.27
CA ASP A 129 -13.90 5.95 -20.78
C ASP A 129 -15.43 5.99 -20.76
N ASN A 130 -16.01 5.49 -19.67
CA ASN A 130 -17.45 5.57 -19.40
C ASN A 130 -17.77 6.85 -18.61
N ARG A 131 -16.81 7.77 -18.39
CA ARG A 131 -17.06 9.05 -17.71
C ARG A 131 -18.01 9.87 -18.58
N GLY A 132 -19.26 9.97 -18.16
CA GLY A 132 -20.31 10.63 -18.93
C GLY A 132 -21.32 9.68 -19.59
N GLN A 133 -21.17 8.36 -19.41
CA GLN A 133 -22.33 7.48 -19.50
C GLN A 133 -23.21 7.76 -18.28
N VAL A 134 -24.06 8.77 -18.41
CA VAL A 134 -25.30 8.83 -17.65
C VAL A 134 -25.96 7.46 -17.85
N ALA A 135 -26.51 6.84 -16.80
CA ALA A 135 -27.47 5.77 -17.00
C ALA A 135 -28.48 6.33 -17.99
N ASN A 136 -28.38 5.93 -19.26
CA ASN A 136 -29.13 6.64 -20.29
C ASN A 136 -30.59 6.48 -19.90
N ASP A 137 -31.28 7.61 -19.76
CA ASP A 137 -32.74 7.71 -19.91
C ASP A 137 -33.12 7.37 -21.37
N ASN A 138 -32.51 6.32 -21.94
CA ASN A 138 -32.91 5.75 -23.20
C ASN A 138 -34.26 5.07 -22.89
N PRO A 139 -35.39 5.60 -23.38
CA PRO A 139 -36.71 5.12 -23.02
C PRO A 139 -36.93 3.64 -23.39
N ASP A 140 -36.04 3.10 -24.23
CA ASP A 140 -36.04 1.72 -24.72
C ASP A 140 -35.30 0.72 -23.81
N ILE A 141 -34.57 1.15 -22.77
CA ILE A 141 -33.97 0.22 -21.80
C ILE A 141 -35.04 -0.10 -20.73
N GLN A 142 -35.92 -1.04 -21.08
CA GLN A 142 -36.91 -1.58 -20.14
C GLN A 142 -36.22 -2.52 -19.13
N GLY A 143 -35.76 -1.97 -18.02
CA GLY A 143 -35.26 -2.73 -16.87
C GLY A 143 -34.81 -1.83 -15.72
N THR A 144 -34.84 -2.34 -14.48
CA THR A 144 -34.18 -1.66 -13.37
C THR A 144 -32.70 -1.43 -13.72
N PRO A 145 -32.14 -0.22 -13.50
CA PRO A 145 -30.72 0.03 -13.74
C PRO A 145 -29.88 -1.01 -13.02
N LYS A 146 -28.96 -1.67 -13.73
CA LYS A 146 -28.07 -2.67 -13.14
C LYS A 146 -27.15 -1.96 -12.16
N LYS A 147 -27.13 -2.40 -10.89
CA LYS A 147 -26.20 -1.87 -9.89
C LYS A 147 -24.76 -2.04 -10.38
N PRO A 148 -23.91 -1.01 -10.31
CA PRO A 148 -22.48 -1.12 -10.60
C PRO A 148 -21.79 -2.13 -9.68
N VAL A 149 -20.70 -2.72 -10.16
CA VAL A 149 -19.91 -3.71 -9.41
C VAL A 149 -18.80 -2.99 -8.64
N MET A 150 -18.73 -3.23 -7.34
CA MET A 150 -17.63 -2.78 -6.50
C MET A 150 -16.84 -3.99 -6.00
N LEU A 151 -15.51 -3.96 -6.15
CA LEU A 151 -14.61 -4.92 -5.52
C LEU A 151 -13.87 -4.24 -4.36
N VAL A 152 -14.15 -4.73 -3.14
CA VAL A 152 -13.53 -4.27 -1.90
C VAL A 152 -12.32 -5.15 -1.57
N VAL A 153 -11.15 -4.54 -1.43
CA VAL A 153 -9.91 -5.23 -1.06
C VAL A 153 -9.67 -5.04 0.44
N LEU A 154 -9.59 -6.13 1.19
CA LEU A 154 -9.55 -6.11 2.65
C LEU A 154 -8.16 -6.39 3.23
N GLU A 155 -7.85 -5.71 4.32
CA GLU A 155 -6.74 -6.03 5.23
C GLU A 155 -7.22 -6.03 6.69
N TRP A 156 -6.79 -7.03 7.46
CA TRP A 156 -7.22 -7.29 8.85
C TRP A 156 -8.69 -6.96 9.13
N PHE A 157 -9.61 -7.66 8.47
CA PHE A 157 -11.04 -7.37 8.53
C PHE A 157 -11.81 -8.47 9.28
N THR A 158 -11.37 -8.75 10.51
CA THR A 158 -12.12 -9.59 11.45
C THR A 158 -12.99 -8.72 12.35
N SER A 159 -14.08 -9.26 12.88
CA SER A 159 -15.03 -8.53 13.74
C SER A 159 -14.39 -7.96 15.02
N GLN A 160 -13.22 -8.49 15.40
CA GLN A 160 -12.44 -8.05 16.56
C GLN A 160 -11.38 -6.98 16.21
N HIS A 161 -11.15 -6.71 14.92
CA HIS A 161 -10.15 -5.75 14.46
C HIS A 161 -10.73 -4.34 14.27
N SER A 162 -9.88 -3.32 14.35
CA SER A 162 -10.29 -1.91 14.26
C SER A 162 -10.90 -1.56 12.90
N VAL A 163 -10.36 -2.10 11.81
CA VAL A 163 -10.87 -1.84 10.45
C VAL A 163 -12.33 -2.26 10.33
N TYR A 164 -12.71 -3.41 10.89
CA TYR A 164 -14.12 -3.82 10.93
C TYR A 164 -14.96 -2.83 11.72
N ARG A 165 -14.55 -2.47 12.94
CA ARG A 165 -15.34 -1.59 13.82
C ARG A 165 -15.60 -0.22 13.20
N THR A 166 -14.66 0.28 12.41
CA THR A 166 -14.71 1.61 11.79
C THR A 166 -15.39 1.59 10.42
N HIS A 167 -15.15 0.57 9.58
CA HIS A 167 -15.60 0.59 8.19
C HIS A 167 -16.83 -0.30 7.89
N SER A 168 -17.16 -1.26 8.75
CA SER A 168 -18.18 -2.29 8.45
C SER A 168 -19.55 -1.73 8.09
N ARG A 169 -20.01 -0.69 8.80
CA ARG A 169 -21.33 -0.08 8.57
C ARG A 169 -21.40 0.62 7.22
N ALA A 170 -20.40 1.45 6.92
CA ALA A 170 -20.28 2.12 5.63
C ALA A 170 -20.20 1.10 4.48
N LEU A 171 -19.34 0.07 4.61
CA LEU A 171 -19.21 -0.99 3.62
C LEU A 171 -20.52 -1.79 3.42
N ALA A 172 -21.26 -2.07 4.49
CA ALA A 172 -22.55 -2.75 4.40
C ALA A 172 -23.61 -1.90 3.67
N ALA A 173 -23.58 -0.58 3.87
CA ALA A 173 -24.50 0.36 3.24
C ALA A 173 -24.29 0.48 1.73
N LEU A 174 -23.06 0.23 1.23
CA LEU A 174 -22.74 0.25 -0.21
C LEU A 174 -23.58 -0.75 -1.01
N ARG A 175 -24.07 -1.84 -0.41
CA ARG A 175 -25.00 -2.79 -1.05
C ARG A 175 -26.31 -2.16 -1.49
N GLY A 176 -26.69 -1.00 -0.94
CA GLY A 176 -27.82 -0.21 -1.44
C GLY A 176 -27.63 0.23 -2.89
N HIS A 177 -26.39 0.50 -3.29
CA HIS A 177 -26.04 1.14 -4.58
C HIS A 177 -25.19 0.27 -5.51
N PHE A 178 -24.44 -0.68 -4.96
CA PHE A 178 -23.52 -1.55 -5.69
C PHE A 178 -23.85 -3.03 -5.48
N ILE A 179 -23.34 -3.88 -6.37
CA ILE A 179 -23.08 -5.30 -6.06
C ILE A 179 -21.67 -5.35 -5.47
N VAL A 180 -21.58 -5.66 -4.18
CA VAL A 180 -20.33 -5.55 -3.42
C VAL A 180 -19.68 -6.93 -3.29
N HIS A 181 -18.63 -7.13 -4.07
CA HIS A 181 -17.70 -8.23 -3.88
C HIS A 181 -16.59 -7.79 -2.92
N ALA A 182 -16.12 -8.69 -2.08
CA ALA A 182 -14.92 -8.46 -1.26
C ALA A 182 -13.89 -9.57 -1.48
N VAL A 183 -12.62 -9.20 -1.48
CA VAL A 183 -11.48 -10.12 -1.52
C VAL A 183 -10.57 -9.87 -0.32
N GLY A 184 -10.16 -10.94 0.35
CA GLY A 184 -9.31 -10.85 1.53
C GLY A 184 -8.74 -12.20 1.94
N LEU A 185 -7.68 -12.17 2.75
CA LEU A 185 -7.05 -13.40 3.22
C LEU A 185 -8.06 -14.22 4.03
N ASP A 186 -8.14 -15.52 3.75
CA ASP A 186 -9.03 -16.46 4.44
C ASP A 186 -8.86 -16.46 5.97
N THR A 187 -7.62 -16.25 6.42
CA THR A 187 -7.17 -16.13 7.81
C THR A 187 -7.45 -14.78 8.45
N ALA A 188 -7.80 -13.75 7.67
CA ALA A 188 -7.96 -12.37 8.15
C ALA A 188 -9.38 -11.82 8.01
N VAL A 189 -10.36 -12.65 7.65
CA VAL A 189 -11.78 -12.28 7.52
C VAL A 189 -12.65 -13.41 8.10
N ASP A 190 -13.29 -13.13 9.24
CA ASP A 190 -14.14 -14.10 9.95
C ASP A 190 -15.54 -14.21 9.33
N ALA A 191 -16.30 -15.24 9.74
CA ALA A 191 -17.62 -15.51 9.18
C ALA A 191 -18.61 -14.34 9.35
N VAL A 192 -18.49 -13.58 10.44
CA VAL A 192 -19.33 -12.38 10.69
C VAL A 192 -19.01 -11.29 9.68
N SER A 193 -17.71 -11.05 9.43
CA SER A 193 -17.26 -9.99 8.54
C SER A 193 -17.58 -10.26 7.07
N ARG A 194 -17.61 -11.53 6.68
CA ARG A 194 -18.00 -11.94 5.32
C ARG A 194 -19.45 -11.56 4.97
N GLN A 195 -20.35 -11.51 5.96
CA GLN A 195 -21.78 -11.21 5.77
C GLN A 195 -22.07 -9.74 5.40
N ILE A 196 -21.06 -8.86 5.51
CA ILE A 196 -21.16 -7.45 5.14
C ILE A 196 -21.33 -7.28 3.64
N PHE A 197 -20.74 -8.17 2.85
CA PHE A 197 -20.65 -8.09 1.40
C PHE A 197 -21.72 -8.98 0.74
N ASP A 198 -22.01 -8.75 -0.54
CA ASP A 198 -22.87 -9.66 -1.31
C ASP A 198 -22.15 -10.97 -1.59
N VAL A 199 -20.86 -10.90 -1.90
CA VAL A 199 -20.00 -12.07 -2.14
C VAL A 199 -18.62 -11.83 -1.53
N PHE A 200 -18.11 -12.83 -0.80
CA PHE A 200 -16.74 -12.83 -0.30
C PHE A 200 -15.89 -13.89 -1.00
N HIS A 201 -14.71 -13.47 -1.46
CA HIS A 201 -13.73 -14.29 -2.17
C HIS A 201 -12.49 -14.47 -1.27
N PRO A 202 -12.35 -15.63 -0.59
CA PRO A 202 -11.16 -15.91 0.20
C PRO A 202 -9.96 -16.13 -0.73
N VAL A 203 -8.81 -15.61 -0.31
CA VAL A 203 -7.52 -15.89 -0.96
C VAL A 203 -6.48 -16.38 0.03
N SER A 204 -5.54 -17.18 -0.43
CA SER A 204 -4.42 -17.67 0.41
C SER A 204 -3.27 -16.69 0.38
N THR A 205 -2.52 -16.55 1.48
CA THR A 205 -1.44 -15.55 1.62
C THR A 205 -0.39 -15.62 0.48
N ASP A 206 -0.03 -16.81 0.06
CA ASP A 206 0.96 -17.11 -0.99
C ASP A 206 0.47 -16.81 -2.41
N THR A 207 -0.84 -16.80 -2.63
CA THR A 207 -1.49 -16.62 -3.95
C THR A 207 -2.44 -15.43 -3.99
N ALA A 208 -2.44 -14.59 -2.94
CA ALA A 208 -3.39 -13.50 -2.77
C ALA A 208 -3.37 -12.48 -3.92
N LEU A 209 -2.17 -12.09 -4.36
CA LEU A 209 -2.02 -11.16 -5.48
C LEU A 209 -2.58 -11.71 -6.80
N PRO A 210 -2.12 -12.87 -7.33
CA PRO A 210 -2.64 -13.40 -8.58
C PRO A 210 -4.14 -13.75 -8.51
N GLN A 211 -4.65 -14.24 -7.37
CA GLN A 211 -6.08 -14.52 -7.20
C GLN A 211 -6.92 -13.24 -7.21
N ALA A 212 -6.52 -12.20 -6.46
CA ALA A 212 -7.24 -10.93 -6.44
C ALA A 212 -7.18 -10.22 -7.80
N TYR A 213 -6.04 -10.31 -8.51
CA TYR A 213 -5.91 -9.80 -9.87
C TYR A 213 -6.82 -10.53 -10.87
N ALA A 214 -6.83 -11.87 -10.86
CA ALA A 214 -7.69 -12.66 -11.72
C ALA A 214 -9.18 -12.35 -11.46
N LEU A 215 -9.56 -12.22 -10.19
CA LEU A 215 -10.91 -11.83 -9.79
C LEU A 215 -11.30 -10.45 -10.33
N ALA A 216 -10.41 -9.46 -10.25
CA ALA A 216 -10.67 -8.14 -10.83
C ALA A 216 -10.84 -8.22 -12.37
N GLY A 217 -10.06 -9.06 -13.04
CA GLY A 217 -10.20 -9.33 -14.48
C GLY A 217 -11.54 -9.99 -14.86
N GLU A 218 -12.02 -10.92 -14.04
CA GLU A 218 -13.31 -11.59 -14.22
C GLU A 218 -14.48 -10.62 -13.97
N LEU A 219 -14.47 -9.93 -12.83
CA LEU A 219 -15.54 -9.04 -12.42
C LEU A 219 -15.60 -7.75 -13.25
N ARG A 220 -14.45 -7.26 -13.72
CA ARG A 220 -14.26 -5.93 -14.32
C ARG A 220 -14.99 -4.84 -13.52
N PRO A 221 -14.61 -4.62 -12.24
CA PRO A 221 -15.35 -3.75 -11.34
C PRO A 221 -15.40 -2.30 -11.86
N ASP A 222 -16.53 -1.64 -11.63
CA ASP A 222 -16.69 -0.21 -11.87
C ASP A 222 -15.90 0.61 -10.84
N VAL A 223 -15.79 0.07 -9.61
CA VAL A 223 -15.04 0.66 -8.50
C VAL A 223 -14.20 -0.39 -7.76
N MET A 224 -12.93 -0.09 -7.57
CA MET A 224 -12.08 -0.76 -6.58
C MET A 224 -12.04 0.09 -5.31
N LEU A 225 -12.35 -0.52 -4.16
CA LEU A 225 -12.23 0.14 -2.86
C LEU A 225 -11.29 -0.66 -1.96
N TYR A 226 -10.14 -0.09 -1.63
CA TYR A 226 -9.22 -0.69 -0.67
C TYR A 226 -9.64 -0.23 0.73
N ALA A 227 -9.97 -1.15 1.64
CA ALA A 227 -10.29 -0.78 3.03
C ALA A 227 -9.09 -0.10 3.71
N GLY A 228 -7.88 -0.52 3.34
CA GLY A 228 -6.61 0.15 3.60
C GLY A 228 -5.53 -0.46 2.69
N ILE A 229 -4.37 0.20 2.61
CA ILE A 229 -3.21 -0.29 1.87
C ILE A 229 -1.98 -0.19 2.78
N GLY A 230 -1.41 -1.34 3.14
CA GLY A 230 -0.09 -1.40 3.77
C GLY A 230 0.11 -2.62 4.65
N MET A 231 -0.92 -3.08 5.36
CA MET A 231 -0.79 -4.13 6.37
C MET A 231 -0.58 -5.51 5.75
N PHE A 232 -1.12 -5.74 4.54
CA PHE A 232 -0.84 -6.94 3.77
C PHE A 232 -0.11 -6.63 2.48
N PRO A 233 0.99 -7.34 2.14
CA PRO A 233 1.73 -7.05 0.93
C PRO A 233 0.91 -7.05 -0.34
N PHE A 234 -0.01 -8.02 -0.50
CA PHE A 234 -0.81 -8.10 -1.73
C PHE A 234 -1.65 -6.84 -1.98
N THR A 235 -2.06 -6.10 -0.93
CA THR A 235 -2.78 -4.82 -1.11
C THR A 235 -1.90 -3.75 -1.71
N ILE A 236 -0.62 -3.67 -1.28
CA ILE A 236 0.37 -2.75 -1.83
C ILE A 236 0.60 -3.08 -3.30
N TYR A 237 0.87 -4.34 -3.64
CA TYR A 237 1.13 -4.74 -5.03
C TYR A 237 -0.11 -4.56 -5.91
N LEU A 238 -1.28 -5.00 -5.45
CA LEU A 238 -2.52 -4.87 -6.23
C LEU A 238 -2.90 -3.40 -6.46
N SER A 239 -2.66 -2.52 -5.48
CA SER A 239 -2.92 -1.07 -5.63
C SER A 239 -2.11 -0.40 -6.73
N ASN A 240 -0.96 -0.98 -7.09
CA ASN A 240 -0.08 -0.48 -8.16
C ASN A 240 -0.55 -0.86 -9.57
N LEU A 241 -1.70 -1.51 -9.71
CA LEU A 241 -2.36 -1.80 -10.99
C LEU A 241 -3.64 -0.95 -11.13
N ARG A 242 -3.98 -0.60 -12.36
CA ARG A 242 -5.28 0.01 -12.70
C ARG A 242 -6.25 -1.11 -13.06
N LEU A 243 -7.14 -1.44 -12.14
CA LEU A 243 -8.10 -2.56 -12.23
C LEU A 243 -9.56 -2.10 -12.36
N ALA A 244 -9.83 -0.82 -12.07
CA ALA A 244 -11.14 -0.19 -12.28
C ALA A 244 -10.99 1.28 -12.74
N PRO A 245 -12.02 1.87 -13.38
CA PRO A 245 -12.07 3.29 -13.70
C PRO A 245 -11.88 4.19 -12.47
N LEU A 246 -12.44 3.78 -11.33
CA LEU A 246 -12.34 4.46 -10.05
C LEU A 246 -11.68 3.53 -9.02
N GLN A 247 -10.57 3.97 -8.44
CA GLN A 247 -9.91 3.27 -7.34
C GLN A 247 -9.77 4.18 -6.15
N LEU A 248 -10.32 3.76 -5.01
CA LEU A 248 -10.36 4.53 -3.77
C LEU A 248 -9.69 3.74 -2.65
N VAL A 249 -9.18 4.44 -1.65
CA VAL A 249 -8.68 3.84 -0.42
C VAL A 249 -9.36 4.47 0.79
N GLY A 250 -9.66 3.66 1.80
CA GLY A 250 -10.16 4.11 3.11
C GLY A 250 -9.07 4.21 4.17
N LEU A 251 -9.49 4.40 5.42
CA LEU A 251 -8.61 4.70 6.55
C LEU A 251 -8.06 3.46 7.29
N GLY A 252 -8.12 2.26 6.70
CA GLY A 252 -7.63 1.03 7.33
C GLY A 252 -6.16 1.15 7.78
N HIS A 253 -5.30 1.62 6.89
CA HIS A 253 -3.96 2.14 7.23
C HIS A 253 -3.96 3.65 6.97
N GLY A 254 -4.06 4.44 8.05
CA GLY A 254 -4.28 5.90 8.01
C GLY A 254 -3.09 6.73 7.52
N ALA A 255 -2.64 6.51 6.29
CA ALA A 255 -1.62 7.28 5.62
C ALA A 255 -1.81 7.22 4.11
N SER A 256 -1.55 8.34 3.42
CA SER A 256 -1.55 8.41 1.96
C SER A 256 -0.68 7.31 1.33
N THR A 257 -1.12 6.81 0.19
CA THR A 257 -0.48 5.68 -0.50
C THR A 257 0.67 6.12 -1.40
N PHE A 258 0.66 7.37 -1.87
CA PHE A 258 1.57 7.87 -2.91
C PHE A 258 1.57 6.97 -4.17
N CYS A 259 0.45 6.29 -4.43
CA CYS A 259 0.28 5.38 -5.56
C CYS A 259 -0.48 6.10 -6.67
N GLY A 260 0.11 6.19 -7.87
CA GLY A 260 -0.50 6.89 -9.02
C GLY A 260 -1.78 6.23 -9.56
N GLN A 261 -2.09 5.03 -9.09
CA GLN A 261 -3.24 4.24 -9.50
C GLN A 261 -4.44 4.45 -8.55
N ILE A 262 -4.27 5.10 -7.41
CA ILE A 262 -5.36 5.44 -6.49
C ILE A 262 -5.86 6.86 -6.79
N ASN A 263 -7.15 7.02 -7.02
CA ASN A 263 -7.75 8.30 -7.38
C ASN A 263 -8.07 9.16 -6.16
N GLY A 264 -8.58 8.54 -5.10
CA GLY A 264 -9.08 9.26 -3.95
C GLY A 264 -8.88 8.53 -2.63
N PHE A 265 -8.75 9.32 -1.57
CA PHE A 265 -8.63 8.86 -0.19
C PHE A 265 -9.92 9.25 0.54
N VAL A 266 -10.70 8.26 0.96
CA VAL A 266 -11.98 8.45 1.65
C VAL A 266 -11.73 8.56 3.15
N ILE A 267 -12.16 9.67 3.74
CA ILE A 267 -11.87 10.01 5.13
C ILE A 267 -12.98 10.90 5.70
N GLU A 268 -13.35 10.65 6.96
CA GLU A 268 -14.27 11.49 7.72
C GLU A 268 -13.72 12.92 7.84
N GLU A 269 -14.58 13.90 7.60
CA GLU A 269 -14.19 15.30 7.43
C GLU A 269 -13.49 15.90 8.65
N ASP A 270 -13.78 15.40 9.85
CA ASP A 270 -13.21 15.82 11.12
C ASP A 270 -11.84 15.19 11.43
N LEU A 271 -11.44 14.17 10.67
CA LEU A 271 -10.13 13.53 10.76
C LEU A 271 -9.11 14.12 9.78
N VAL A 272 -9.55 14.97 8.84
CA VAL A 272 -8.66 15.59 7.84
C VAL A 272 -7.87 16.74 8.47
N GLY A 273 -6.55 16.56 8.55
CA GLY A 273 -5.60 17.63 8.83
C GLY A 273 -5.29 18.45 7.57
N GLU A 274 -4.01 18.48 7.17
CA GLU A 274 -3.58 19.15 5.94
C GLU A 274 -3.76 18.24 4.71
N GLU A 275 -4.50 18.71 3.69
CA GLU A 275 -4.70 17.94 2.46
C GLU A 275 -3.41 17.69 1.68
N SER A 276 -2.38 18.53 1.87
CA SER A 276 -1.04 18.33 1.27
C SER A 276 -0.34 17.06 1.74
N CYS A 277 -0.80 16.44 2.84
CA CYS A 277 -0.32 15.13 3.27
C CYS A 277 -0.80 13.98 2.37
N PHE A 278 -1.74 14.23 1.45
CA PHE A 278 -2.32 13.24 0.55
C PHE A 278 -1.86 13.45 -0.89
N SER A 279 -1.46 12.36 -1.53
CA SER A 279 -1.20 12.33 -2.98
C SER A 279 -2.47 12.16 -3.81
N GLU A 280 -3.50 11.58 -3.20
CA GLU A 280 -4.81 11.30 -3.76
C GLU A 280 -5.73 12.50 -3.54
N THR A 281 -6.80 12.61 -4.32
CA THR A 281 -7.86 13.57 -4.00
C THR A 281 -8.54 13.17 -2.69
N VAL A 282 -8.56 14.06 -1.71
CA VAL A 282 -9.25 13.81 -0.43
C VAL A 282 -10.76 13.84 -0.66
N ILE A 283 -11.44 12.73 -0.36
CA ILE A 283 -12.89 12.59 -0.43
C ILE A 283 -13.41 12.62 1.01
N ARG A 284 -13.89 13.80 1.42
CA ARG A 284 -14.46 14.03 2.75
C ARG A 284 -15.85 13.42 2.82
N VAL A 285 -16.08 12.57 3.82
CA VAL A 285 -17.43 12.08 4.18
C VAL A 285 -17.87 12.72 5.51
N PRO A 286 -19.18 12.80 5.78
CA PRO A 286 -19.68 13.31 7.07
C PRO A 286 -19.01 12.61 8.25
N ALA A 287 -18.79 13.32 9.36
CA ALA A 287 -18.15 12.77 10.56
C ALA A 287 -18.91 11.59 11.21
N ASP A 288 -20.19 11.41 10.86
CA ASP A 288 -21.07 10.35 11.35
C ASP A 288 -21.35 9.24 10.31
N ALA A 289 -20.56 9.19 9.23
CA ALA A 289 -20.67 8.21 8.15
C ALA A 289 -20.47 6.75 8.59
#